data_AF-A0A367ESQ5-F1
#
_entry.id   AF-A0A367ESQ5-F1
#
_cell.length_a   1.000
_cell.length_b   1.000
_cell.length_c   1.000
_cell.angle_alpha   90.00
_cell.angle_beta   90.00
_cell.angle_gamma   90.00
#
_symmetry.space_group_name_H-M   'P 1'
#
loop_
_entity.id
_entity.type
_entity.pdbx_description
1 polymer ?
#
loop_
_entity_poly.entity_id
_entity_poly.type
_entity_poly.pdbx_seq_one_letter_code
_entity_poly.pdbx_strand_id
1 'polypeptide(L)'
;MEIHGDYRREGGALTDNGKTPSGAQHDSAERSSRQLVRLADRQILLPVLRANAAPYARLYERARAQSGYAECLCRTPPPKLVIRSRAGRFHLACWPGGGAEHAVDCDFHRLDALSGRSTYTQAAILETETGTTIRLDAALTLRLAGSATIPTQSSPLPVEGIGRRTVGLLGLLHFLWEHARLNIWRTGWRRNWANCYVQLSRPIQDCLINRQDLTEALHVVPPYQPQTAFQTDAVFEAFVSRLIRQGKSGRRGLLLGELKSIAPTKYGARVMLRHLRTPVFIALPLLERIQHKYRPAFSKVRADHSRQIALLVVERTAKGNLSVVEAAVMLTNRAYVPGDSSYEVLMADHLIASGRSFLKPMHYDGGAVFPDFILTDVEPFCYVEVYGITGRESYEERKRAKQNYYRSAGMSVIEWEVAASLPPLTRTRPAARR
;
A
#
# COMPACT_ATOMS: atom_id res chain seq x y z
N MET A 1 9.73 -59.10 -56.92
CA MET A 1 10.64 -57.97 -56.65
C MET A 1 10.39 -57.55 -55.21
N GLU A 2 10.85 -58.39 -54.29
CA GLU A 2 10.92 -58.19 -52.84
C GLU A 2 12.24 -57.52 -52.52
N ILE A 3 12.31 -56.51 -51.65
CA ILE A 3 13.52 -56.21 -50.86
C ILE A 3 13.14 -55.45 -49.55
N HIS A 4 13.44 -56.10 -48.40
CA HIS A 4 13.86 -55.68 -47.04
C HIS A 4 13.30 -54.39 -46.39
N GLY A 5 12.92 -54.33 -45.10
CA GLY A 5 13.32 -55.12 -43.92
C GLY A 5 14.42 -54.37 -43.14
N ASP A 6 14.12 -53.80 -41.97
CA ASP A 6 14.90 -54.11 -40.76
C ASP A 6 14.29 -53.56 -39.46
N TYR A 7 14.34 -54.41 -38.44
CA TYR A 7 13.89 -54.21 -37.07
C TYR A 7 15.12 -54.42 -36.20
N ARG A 8 15.60 -53.39 -35.48
CA ARG A 8 16.61 -53.59 -34.44
C ARG A 8 16.23 -52.91 -33.14
N ARG A 9 15.98 -53.76 -32.15
CA ARG A 9 15.93 -53.45 -30.72
C ARG A 9 17.35 -53.12 -30.24
N GLU A 10 17.48 -52.04 -29.48
CA GLU A 10 18.51 -51.96 -28.43
C GLU A 10 17.80 -51.58 -27.13
N GLY A 11 17.87 -52.50 -26.16
CA GLY A 11 17.45 -52.27 -24.79
C GLY A 11 18.52 -51.48 -24.06
N GLY A 12 18.11 -50.39 -23.42
CA GLY A 12 18.90 -49.66 -22.44
C GLY A 12 18.04 -49.47 -21.19
N ALA A 13 18.38 -50.19 -20.13
CA ALA A 13 17.75 -50.07 -18.82
C ALA A 13 17.90 -48.64 -18.29
N LEU A 14 16.79 -47.91 -18.15
CA LEU A 14 16.76 -46.72 -17.31
C LEU A 14 16.64 -47.18 -15.85
N THR A 15 17.75 -47.10 -15.13
CA THR A 15 17.74 -47.09 -13.67
C THR A 15 16.95 -45.87 -13.19
N ASP A 16 15.83 -46.16 -12.54
CA ASP A 16 15.06 -45.25 -11.71
C ASP A 16 15.95 -44.70 -10.59
N ASN A 17 16.40 -43.46 -10.74
CA ASN A 17 16.98 -42.70 -9.64
C ASN A 17 15.96 -41.63 -9.25
N GLY A 18 15.12 -41.99 -8.28
CA GLY A 18 14.19 -41.12 -7.61
C GLY A 18 14.86 -39.83 -7.14
N LYS A 19 14.60 -38.73 -7.85
CA LYS A 19 14.79 -37.38 -7.34
C LYS A 19 13.61 -37.06 -6.42
N THR A 20 13.81 -37.23 -5.12
CA THR A 20 12.95 -36.70 -4.06
C THR A 20 12.71 -35.19 -4.24
N PRO A 21 11.45 -34.72 -4.34
CA PRO A 21 11.11 -33.30 -4.39
C PRO A 21 11.01 -32.73 -2.96
N SER A 22 12.11 -32.74 -2.20
CA SER A 22 12.09 -32.38 -0.77
C SER A 22 12.06 -30.86 -0.51
N GLY A 23 12.76 -30.05 -1.34
CA GLY A 23 12.96 -28.62 -1.07
C GLY A 23 11.70 -27.74 -1.19
N ALA A 24 10.85 -27.96 -2.21
CA ALA A 24 9.64 -27.15 -2.41
C ALA A 24 8.50 -27.50 -1.44
N GLN A 25 8.45 -28.75 -0.97
CA GLN A 25 7.48 -29.22 0.02
C GLN A 25 7.84 -28.72 1.42
N HIS A 26 9.14 -28.62 1.76
CA HIS A 26 9.58 -28.07 3.05
C HIS A 26 9.32 -26.56 3.15
N ASP A 27 9.66 -25.79 2.10
CA ASP A 27 9.42 -24.34 2.05
C ASP A 27 7.91 -24.01 2.09
N SER A 28 7.08 -24.82 1.43
CA SER A 28 5.62 -24.62 1.46
C SER A 28 4.99 -25.01 2.80
N ALA A 29 5.47 -26.08 3.45
CA ALA A 29 5.01 -26.51 4.77
C ALA A 29 5.40 -25.50 5.87
N GLU A 30 6.63 -25.00 5.87
CA GLU A 30 7.07 -23.95 6.79
C GLU A 30 6.33 -22.61 6.56
N ARG A 31 6.06 -22.26 5.30
CA ARG A 31 5.28 -21.06 5.00
C ARG A 31 3.81 -21.19 5.42
N SER A 32 3.28 -22.41 5.38
CA SER A 32 1.94 -22.72 5.89
C SER A 32 1.88 -22.63 7.43
N SER A 33 2.91 -23.11 8.13
CA SER A 33 2.98 -23.00 9.60
C SER A 33 3.11 -21.54 10.06
N ARG A 34 3.88 -20.71 9.34
CA ARG A 34 4.02 -19.26 9.61
C ARG A 34 2.76 -18.42 9.31
N GLN A 35 1.72 -19.03 8.73
CA GLN A 35 0.41 -18.42 8.50
C GLN A 35 -0.69 -18.97 9.42
N LEU A 36 -0.36 -19.80 10.41
CA LEU A 36 -1.33 -20.26 11.39
C LEU A 36 -1.61 -19.19 12.45
N VAL A 37 -2.87 -19.08 12.81
CA VAL A 37 -3.35 -18.27 13.93
C VAL A 37 -4.07 -19.19 14.90
N ARG A 38 -3.78 -19.03 16.19
CA ARG A 38 -4.57 -19.63 17.26
C ARG A 38 -5.69 -18.67 17.66
N LEU A 39 -6.92 -19.15 17.51
CA LEU A 39 -8.14 -18.45 17.87
C LEU A 39 -8.91 -19.31 18.89
N ALA A 40 -8.87 -18.92 20.16
CA ALA A 40 -9.26 -19.76 21.29
C ALA A 40 -8.48 -21.10 21.27
N ASP A 41 -9.16 -22.24 21.20
CA ASP A 41 -8.56 -23.58 21.19
C ASP A 41 -8.22 -24.13 19.78
N ARG A 42 -8.49 -23.37 18.71
CA ARG A 42 -8.28 -23.82 17.32
C ARG A 42 -7.11 -23.11 16.65
N GLN A 43 -6.37 -23.85 15.83
CA GLN A 43 -5.39 -23.30 14.89
C GLN A 43 -6.01 -23.25 13.49
N ILE A 44 -5.99 -22.08 12.87
CA ILE A 44 -6.63 -21.84 11.57
C ILE A 44 -5.65 -21.07 10.69
N LEU A 45 -5.61 -21.39 9.41
CA LEU A 45 -4.84 -20.66 8.42
C LEU A 45 -5.39 -19.23 8.25
N LEU A 46 -4.51 -18.24 8.37
CA LEU A 46 -4.83 -16.82 8.19
C LEU A 46 -5.51 -16.51 6.84
N PRO A 47 -5.11 -17.10 5.69
CA PRO A 47 -5.82 -16.91 4.43
C PRO A 47 -7.29 -17.31 4.48
N VAL A 48 -7.62 -18.39 5.21
CA VAL A 48 -9.00 -18.88 5.35
C VAL A 48 -9.84 -17.88 6.15
N LEU A 49 -9.32 -17.42 7.29
CA LEU A 49 -9.98 -16.40 8.11
C LEU A 49 -10.20 -15.09 7.34
N ARG A 50 -9.24 -14.71 6.50
CA ARG A 50 -9.32 -13.51 5.66
C ARG A 50 -10.30 -13.65 4.51
N ALA A 51 -10.41 -14.83 3.91
CA ALA A 51 -11.33 -15.08 2.82
C ALA A 51 -12.79 -15.01 3.29
N ASN A 52 -13.11 -15.64 4.41
CA ASN A 52 -14.43 -15.59 5.01
C ASN A 52 -14.39 -15.81 6.53
N ALA A 53 -14.61 -14.73 7.30
CA ALA A 53 -14.62 -14.80 8.76
C ALA A 53 -15.97 -15.28 9.33
N ALA A 54 -17.07 -15.23 8.56
CA ALA A 54 -18.41 -15.48 9.07
C ALA A 54 -18.60 -16.89 9.68
N PRO A 55 -18.08 -17.98 9.07
CA PRO A 55 -18.16 -19.32 9.66
C PRO A 55 -17.44 -19.44 11.01
N TYR A 56 -16.51 -18.54 11.30
CA TYR A 56 -15.67 -18.55 12.50
C TYR A 56 -16.09 -17.52 13.55
N ALA A 57 -17.23 -16.84 13.38
CA ALA A 57 -17.69 -15.78 14.28
C ALA A 57 -17.71 -16.20 15.76
N ARG A 58 -18.25 -17.39 16.07
CA ARG A 58 -18.27 -17.94 17.44
C ARG A 58 -16.87 -18.15 18.02
N LEU A 59 -15.88 -18.51 17.19
CA LEU A 59 -14.49 -18.66 17.65
C LEU A 59 -13.87 -17.30 17.97
N TYR A 60 -14.15 -16.27 17.16
CA TYR A 60 -13.71 -14.91 17.44
C TYR A 60 -14.31 -14.37 18.74
N GLU A 61 -15.61 -14.55 18.94
CA GLU A 61 -16.31 -14.14 20.16
C GLU A 61 -15.73 -14.83 21.39
N ARG A 62 -15.52 -16.14 21.31
CA ARG A 62 -14.92 -16.91 22.41
C ARG A 62 -13.48 -16.49 22.71
N ALA A 63 -12.64 -16.34 21.68
CA ALA A 63 -11.26 -15.88 21.86
C ALA A 63 -11.20 -14.48 22.48
N ARG A 64 -12.10 -13.58 22.06
CA ARG A 64 -12.24 -12.24 22.63
C ARG A 64 -12.71 -12.26 24.08
N ALA A 65 -13.63 -13.16 24.44
CA ALA A 65 -14.14 -13.28 25.81
C ALA A 65 -13.14 -13.95 26.77
N GLN A 66 -12.37 -14.93 26.29
CA GLN A 66 -11.42 -15.69 27.12
C GLN A 66 -10.07 -15.00 27.28
N SER A 67 -9.46 -14.62 26.16
CA SER A 67 -8.08 -14.10 26.12
C SER A 67 -8.01 -12.62 25.77
N GLY A 68 -9.03 -12.08 25.09
CA GLY A 68 -9.02 -10.72 24.54
C GLY A 68 -8.20 -10.55 23.25
N TYR A 69 -7.42 -11.57 22.86
CA TYR A 69 -6.55 -11.56 21.68
C TYR A 69 -6.53 -12.92 20.98
N ALA A 70 -6.04 -12.93 19.74
CA ALA A 70 -5.62 -14.14 19.03
C ALA A 70 -4.09 -14.22 19.01
N GLU A 71 -3.50 -15.37 18.72
CA GLU A 71 -2.04 -15.54 18.68
C GLU A 71 -1.58 -15.90 17.27
N CYS A 72 -0.57 -15.21 16.78
CA CYS A 72 0.07 -15.55 15.51
C CYS A 72 1.17 -16.59 15.75
N LEU A 73 1.05 -17.76 15.14
CA LEU A 73 2.00 -18.86 15.34
C LEU A 73 3.23 -18.76 14.43
N CYS A 74 3.57 -17.55 13.97
CA CYS A 74 4.72 -17.31 13.10
C CYS A 74 6.07 -17.33 13.84
N ARG A 75 6.06 -17.16 15.17
CA ARG A 75 7.24 -17.19 16.05
C ARG A 75 6.87 -17.79 17.41
N THR A 76 7.89 -18.10 18.19
CA THR A 76 7.78 -18.52 19.58
C THR A 76 8.60 -17.56 20.45
N PRO A 77 8.03 -16.92 21.49
CA PRO A 77 6.61 -16.95 21.87
C PRO A 77 5.70 -16.35 20.77
N PRO A 78 4.42 -16.78 20.67
CA PRO A 78 3.56 -16.34 19.60
C PRO A 78 3.08 -14.89 19.81
N PRO A 79 3.32 -13.97 18.85
CA PRO A 79 2.88 -12.58 18.98
C PRO A 79 1.36 -12.46 19.03
N LYS A 80 0.88 -11.44 19.77
CA LYS A 80 -0.56 -11.20 19.92
C LYS A 80 -1.15 -10.51 18.70
N LEU A 81 -2.42 -10.79 18.44
CA LEU A 81 -3.24 -10.17 17.39
C LEU A 81 -4.51 -9.61 18.01
N VAL A 82 -4.91 -8.42 17.57
CA VAL A 82 -6.15 -7.79 18.01
C VAL A 82 -7.32 -8.39 17.23
N ILE A 83 -8.36 -8.78 17.96
CA ILE A 83 -9.63 -9.24 17.39
C ILE A 83 -10.56 -8.04 17.20
N ARG A 84 -10.88 -7.75 15.94
CA ARG A 84 -11.74 -6.63 15.54
C ARG A 84 -13.12 -7.13 15.15
N SER A 85 -14.14 -6.35 15.45
CA SER A 85 -15.52 -6.61 15.02
C SER A 85 -16.21 -5.31 14.68
N ARG A 86 -16.66 -5.17 13.42
CA ARG A 86 -17.46 -4.02 12.97
C ARG A 86 -18.53 -4.49 12.02
N ALA A 87 -19.76 -4.00 12.19
CA ALA A 87 -20.94 -4.40 11.41
C ALA A 87 -21.11 -5.93 11.29
N GLY A 88 -20.85 -6.67 12.37
CA GLY A 88 -20.98 -8.13 12.41
C GLY A 88 -19.89 -8.91 11.67
N ARG A 89 -18.82 -8.25 11.19
CA ARG A 89 -17.68 -8.91 10.53
C ARG A 89 -16.45 -8.87 11.42
N PHE A 90 -15.83 -10.03 11.60
CA PHE A 90 -14.59 -10.17 12.35
C PHE A 90 -13.37 -10.13 11.45
N HIS A 91 -12.28 -9.56 11.96
CA HIS A 91 -10.97 -9.69 11.34
C HIS A 91 -9.85 -9.52 12.38
N LEU A 92 -8.62 -9.84 11.97
CA LEU A 92 -7.42 -9.78 12.80
C LEU A 92 -6.52 -8.63 12.36
N ALA A 93 -5.99 -7.90 13.34
CA ALA A 93 -5.00 -6.86 13.14
C ALA A 93 -3.74 -7.13 13.97
N CYS A 94 -2.61 -6.59 13.52
CA CYS A 94 -1.37 -6.60 14.31
C CYS A 94 -1.58 -5.84 15.62
N TRP A 95 -0.97 -6.31 16.72
CA TRP A 95 -0.95 -5.57 17.98
C TRP A 95 -0.29 -4.19 17.79
N PRO A 96 -0.78 -3.12 18.43
CA PRO A 96 -0.12 -1.82 18.39
C PRO A 96 1.35 -1.93 18.84
N GLY A 97 2.29 -1.53 17.98
CA GLY A 97 3.73 -1.66 18.24
C GLY A 97 4.32 -3.08 18.12
N GLY A 98 3.50 -4.13 18.05
CA GLY A 98 3.95 -5.53 17.96
C GLY A 98 4.39 -6.00 16.57
N GLY A 99 4.50 -5.08 15.59
CA GLY A 99 4.82 -5.42 14.21
C GLY A 99 6.17 -6.13 14.04
N ALA A 100 7.19 -5.71 14.78
CA ALA A 100 8.53 -6.28 14.69
C ALA A 100 8.63 -7.68 15.36
N GLU A 101 7.66 -8.06 16.19
CA GLU A 101 7.65 -9.35 16.90
C GLU A 101 7.30 -10.52 15.97
N HIS A 102 6.71 -10.25 14.82
CA HIS A 102 6.34 -11.28 13.85
C HIS A 102 7.54 -11.69 12.97
N ALA A 103 7.52 -12.93 12.46
CA ALA A 103 8.47 -13.38 11.44
C ALA A 103 8.45 -12.47 10.21
N VAL A 104 9.60 -12.25 9.57
CA VAL A 104 9.75 -11.36 8.41
C VAL A 104 8.75 -11.67 7.29
N ASP A 105 8.45 -12.94 7.09
CA ASP A 105 7.50 -13.43 6.11
C ASP A 105 6.06 -13.53 6.64
N CYS A 106 5.77 -13.05 7.84
CA CYS A 106 4.41 -12.96 8.36
C CYS A 106 3.68 -11.73 7.81
N ASP A 107 2.38 -11.86 7.55
CA ASP A 107 1.59 -10.74 7.02
C ASP A 107 1.41 -9.59 8.02
N PHE A 108 1.63 -9.86 9.32
CA PHE A 108 1.58 -8.87 10.39
C PHE A 108 2.93 -8.22 10.69
N HIS A 109 4.03 -8.64 10.04
CA HIS A 109 5.36 -8.11 10.30
C HIS A 109 5.53 -6.68 9.78
N ARG A 110 5.79 -5.72 10.66
CA ARG A 110 6.02 -4.31 10.28
C ARG A 110 7.39 -3.86 10.73
N LEU A 111 8.05 -3.11 9.86
CA LEU A 111 9.28 -2.39 10.16
C LEU A 111 8.91 -0.93 10.44
N ASP A 112 8.11 -0.69 11.48
CA ASP A 112 7.58 0.65 11.80
C ASP A 112 8.71 1.67 12.06
N ALA A 113 9.87 1.21 12.55
CA ALA A 113 11.07 2.03 12.73
C ALA A 113 11.69 2.52 11.40
N LEU A 114 11.37 1.85 10.30
CA LEU A 114 11.83 2.16 8.95
C LEU A 114 10.72 2.79 8.10
N SER A 115 9.68 3.35 8.71
CA SER A 115 8.71 4.19 8.03
C SER A 115 8.71 5.61 8.58
N GLY A 116 8.43 6.59 7.72
CA GLY A 116 8.40 8.01 8.07
C GLY A 116 7.24 8.42 8.97
N ARG A 117 6.45 7.45 9.43
CA ARG A 117 5.29 7.66 10.29
C ARG A 117 5.68 8.32 11.62
N SER A 118 6.88 8.05 12.12
CA SER A 118 7.44 8.67 13.33
C SER A 118 7.53 10.20 13.27
N THR A 119 7.46 10.79 12.07
CA THR A 119 7.47 12.25 11.90
C THR A 119 6.17 12.92 12.39
N TYR A 120 5.06 12.16 12.47
CA TYR A 120 3.82 12.67 13.05
C TYR A 120 3.79 12.46 14.56
N THR A 121 3.14 13.39 15.26
CA THR A 121 2.78 13.14 16.66
C THR A 121 1.84 11.95 16.76
N GLN A 122 1.86 11.25 17.90
CA GLN A 122 0.85 10.24 18.24
C GLN A 122 -0.59 10.79 18.17
N ALA A 123 -0.76 12.12 18.19
CA ALA A 123 -2.05 12.76 18.00
C ALA A 123 -2.55 12.77 16.54
N ALA A 124 -1.67 12.64 15.52
CA ALA A 124 -2.07 12.69 14.12
C ALA A 124 -2.54 11.32 13.60
N ILE A 125 -1.85 10.24 13.97
CA ILE A 125 -2.25 8.85 13.71
C ILE A 125 -2.11 8.06 15.01
N LEU A 126 -3.24 7.77 15.65
CA LEU A 126 -3.32 7.02 16.89
C LEU A 126 -3.81 5.61 16.63
N GLU A 127 -2.92 4.62 16.74
CA GLU A 127 -3.27 3.20 16.71
C GLU A 127 -3.56 2.68 18.12
N THR A 128 -4.75 2.14 18.31
CA THR A 128 -5.20 1.54 19.56
C THR A 128 -5.76 0.15 19.29
N GLU A 129 -5.99 -0.63 20.35
CA GLU A 129 -6.70 -1.91 20.27
C GLU A 129 -8.15 -1.79 19.79
N THR A 130 -8.73 -0.58 19.72
CA THR A 130 -10.12 -0.34 19.28
C THR A 130 -10.24 0.27 17.88
N GLY A 131 -9.18 0.91 17.38
CA GLY A 131 -9.04 1.25 15.96
C GLY A 131 -7.89 2.20 15.71
N THR A 132 -7.86 2.76 14.50
CA THR A 132 -6.90 3.82 14.13
C THR A 132 -7.63 5.14 13.99
N THR A 133 -7.20 6.18 14.70
CA THR A 133 -7.73 7.54 14.55
C THR A 133 -6.75 8.42 13.80
N ILE A 134 -7.21 9.08 12.75
CA ILE A 134 -6.43 9.93 11.86
C ILE A 134 -6.99 11.36 11.92
N ARG A 135 -6.12 12.33 12.16
CA ARG A 135 -6.45 13.76 12.03
C ARG A 135 -5.93 14.25 10.68
N LEU A 136 -6.83 14.47 9.73
CA LEU A 136 -6.50 14.97 8.39
C LEU A 136 -6.55 16.50 8.38
N ASP A 137 -5.59 17.14 7.73
CA ASP A 137 -5.53 18.58 7.53
C ASP A 137 -6.68 19.12 6.66
N ALA A 138 -7.10 18.37 5.65
CA ALA A 138 -8.21 18.72 4.79
C ALA A 138 -9.54 18.75 5.58
N ALA A 139 -10.22 19.89 5.50
CA ALA A 139 -11.53 20.07 6.10
C ALA A 139 -12.58 19.25 5.32
N LEU A 140 -13.11 18.20 5.96
CA LEU A 140 -14.20 17.37 5.40
C LEU A 140 -15.60 17.96 5.67
N THR A 141 -15.71 18.90 6.60
CA THR A 141 -16.94 19.64 6.89
C THR A 141 -16.66 21.14 6.80
N LEU A 142 -17.48 21.87 6.06
CA LEU A 142 -17.47 23.32 5.96
C LEU A 142 -18.63 23.89 6.79
N ARG A 143 -18.35 24.91 7.61
CA ARG A 143 -19.38 25.76 8.22
C ARG A 143 -19.21 27.17 7.66
N LEU A 144 -20.22 27.66 6.94
CA LEU A 144 -20.26 29.06 6.54
C LEU A 144 -20.66 29.90 7.77
N ALA A 145 -19.68 30.47 8.45
CA ALA A 145 -19.94 31.61 9.34
C ALA A 145 -20.30 32.82 8.46
N GLY A 146 -21.40 33.49 8.78
CA GLY A 146 -21.81 34.70 8.09
C GLY A 146 -20.88 35.85 8.45
N SER A 147 -19.80 36.01 7.69
CA SER A 147 -19.19 37.29 7.35
C SER A 147 -18.08 37.01 6.35
N ALA A 148 -18.02 37.80 5.29
CA ALA A 148 -17.01 37.69 4.26
C ALA A 148 -15.63 38.04 4.83
N THR A 149 -14.89 37.02 5.26
CA THR A 149 -13.45 37.01 5.10
C THR A 149 -13.13 36.07 3.96
N ILE A 150 -12.63 36.65 2.86
CA ILE A 150 -11.95 35.92 1.80
C ILE A 150 -11.02 34.92 2.49
N PRO A 151 -11.15 33.60 2.30
CA PRO A 151 -10.15 32.69 2.78
C PRO A 151 -8.90 33.00 1.96
N THR A 152 -7.95 33.70 2.57
CA THR A 152 -6.62 33.86 1.99
C THR A 152 -6.12 32.45 1.70
N GLN A 153 -6.05 32.13 0.40
CA GLN A 153 -5.48 30.89 -0.10
C GLN A 153 -3.98 30.95 0.14
N SER A 154 -3.60 30.67 1.38
CA SER A 154 -2.22 30.43 1.76
C SER A 154 -2.29 29.54 2.99
N SER A 155 -2.45 28.24 2.77
CA SER A 155 -1.73 27.33 3.67
C SER A 155 -0.26 27.70 3.47
N PRO A 156 0.48 28.10 4.53
CA PRO A 156 1.92 28.19 4.44
C PRO A 156 2.43 26.85 3.91
N LEU A 157 3.51 26.89 3.13
CA LEU A 157 4.28 25.70 2.80
C LEU A 157 4.40 24.83 4.07
N PRO A 158 4.15 23.51 4.01
CA PRO A 158 4.27 22.68 5.18
C PRO A 158 5.69 22.84 5.71
N VAL A 159 5.85 23.48 6.88
CA VAL A 159 7.14 23.56 7.55
C VAL A 159 7.61 22.12 7.72
N GLU A 160 8.78 21.82 7.15
CA GLU A 160 9.49 20.55 7.32
C GLU A 160 9.91 20.48 8.79
N GLY A 161 8.97 20.06 9.64
CA GLY A 161 9.12 20.00 11.08
C GLY A 161 8.60 18.66 11.59
N ILE A 162 9.42 18.02 12.41
CA ILE A 162 9.04 16.86 13.21
C ILE A 162 7.92 17.29 14.17
N GLY A 163 6.83 16.52 14.24
CA GLY A 163 5.74 16.77 15.20
C GLY A 163 4.48 17.43 14.64
N ARG A 164 4.08 17.13 13.40
CA ARG A 164 2.75 17.56 12.90
C ARG A 164 1.62 16.89 13.68
N ARG A 165 0.59 17.67 14.03
CA ARG A 165 -0.65 17.21 14.70
C ARG A 165 -1.73 16.71 13.73
N THR A 166 -1.51 16.90 12.43
CA THR A 166 -2.39 16.46 11.35
C THR A 166 -1.58 15.83 10.23
N VAL A 167 -2.20 14.91 9.50
CA VAL A 167 -1.66 14.22 8.33
C VAL A 167 -2.11 14.99 7.08
N GLY A 168 -1.22 15.16 6.11
CA GLY A 168 -1.56 15.69 4.79
C GLY A 168 -2.25 14.66 3.91
N LEU A 169 -2.81 15.08 2.78
CA LEU A 169 -3.49 14.15 1.86
C LEU A 169 -2.56 13.07 1.27
N LEU A 170 -1.29 13.40 1.00
CA LEU A 170 -0.30 12.41 0.58
C LEU A 170 0.06 11.47 1.73
N GLY A 171 0.28 12.00 2.94
CA GLY A 171 0.49 11.19 4.14
C GLY A 171 -0.66 10.21 4.41
N LEU A 172 -1.91 10.60 4.18
CA LEU A 172 -3.06 9.69 4.28
C LEU A 172 -3.00 8.61 3.20
N LEU A 173 -2.65 8.95 1.96
CA LEU A 173 -2.50 7.97 0.89
C LEU A 173 -1.38 6.96 1.21
N HIS A 174 -0.25 7.43 1.75
CA HIS A 174 0.84 6.57 2.23
C HIS A 174 0.40 5.67 3.38
N PHE A 175 -0.33 6.21 4.36
CA PHE A 175 -0.92 5.43 5.45
C PHE A 175 -1.83 4.33 4.91
N LEU A 176 -2.74 4.63 3.99
CA LEU A 176 -3.65 3.64 3.43
C LEU A 176 -2.88 2.53 2.71
N TRP A 177 -1.82 2.87 1.98
CA TRP A 177 -0.99 1.88 1.29
C TRP A 177 -0.21 0.99 2.26
N GLU A 178 0.42 1.57 3.28
CA GLU A 178 1.18 0.84 4.29
C GLU A 178 0.26 -0.05 5.14
N HIS A 179 -0.86 0.50 5.59
CA HIS A 179 -1.85 -0.19 6.41
C HIS A 179 -2.54 -1.32 5.64
N ALA A 180 -2.73 -1.16 4.32
CA ALA A 180 -3.20 -2.22 3.42
C ALA A 180 -2.08 -3.17 2.93
N ARG A 181 -0.82 -2.94 3.34
CA ARG A 181 0.35 -3.76 2.97
C ARG A 181 0.66 -3.74 1.47
N LEU A 182 0.23 -2.68 0.78
CA LEU A 182 0.48 -2.48 -0.64
C LEU A 182 1.91 -2.03 -0.94
N ASN A 183 2.65 -1.59 0.07
CA ASN A 183 4.07 -1.29 0.00
C ASN A 183 4.97 -2.54 0.11
N ILE A 184 4.41 -3.74 0.25
CA ILE A 184 5.15 -5.00 0.29
C ILE A 184 4.93 -5.78 -0.99
N TRP A 185 5.99 -6.44 -1.45
CA TRP A 185 5.96 -7.41 -2.53
C TRP A 185 6.55 -8.74 -2.08
N ARG A 186 5.92 -9.83 -2.49
CA ARG A 186 6.45 -11.19 -2.28
C ARG A 186 6.59 -11.92 -3.60
N THR A 187 7.62 -12.76 -3.68
CA THR A 187 7.86 -13.64 -4.82
C THR A 187 6.61 -14.45 -5.17
N GLY A 188 6.29 -14.48 -6.46
CA GLY A 188 5.16 -15.23 -7.01
C GLY A 188 3.80 -14.53 -6.88
N TRP A 189 3.72 -13.35 -6.24
CA TRP A 189 2.48 -12.59 -6.19
C TRP A 189 2.08 -12.06 -7.57
N ARG A 190 0.77 -11.98 -7.79
CA ARG A 190 0.15 -11.20 -8.87
C ARG A 190 -0.79 -10.21 -8.22
N ARG A 191 -0.57 -8.91 -8.46
CA ARG A 191 -1.38 -7.85 -7.87
C ARG A 191 -1.93 -6.95 -8.96
N ASN A 192 -3.26 -6.85 -9.01
CA ASN A 192 -4.00 -5.91 -9.83
C ASN A 192 -4.89 -5.00 -8.96
N TRP A 193 -5.66 -4.11 -9.57
CA TRP A 193 -6.55 -3.20 -8.84
C TRP A 193 -7.58 -3.92 -7.97
N ALA A 194 -8.12 -5.07 -8.40
CA ALA A 194 -9.08 -5.83 -7.60
C ALA A 194 -8.44 -6.36 -6.31
N ASN A 195 -7.19 -6.83 -6.36
CA ASN A 195 -6.44 -7.20 -5.16
C ASN A 195 -6.23 -6.00 -4.25
N CYS A 196 -5.85 -4.85 -4.82
CA CYS A 196 -5.63 -3.61 -4.06
C CYS A 196 -6.92 -3.14 -3.37
N TYR A 197 -8.04 -3.14 -4.07
CA TYR A 197 -9.35 -2.77 -3.54
C TYR A 197 -9.72 -3.62 -2.32
N VAL A 198 -9.55 -4.95 -2.39
CA VAL A 198 -9.83 -5.86 -1.27
C VAL A 198 -8.88 -5.60 -0.09
N GLN A 199 -7.59 -5.38 -0.36
CA GLN A 199 -6.59 -5.09 0.67
C GLN A 199 -6.81 -3.73 1.34
N LEU A 200 -7.29 -2.72 0.62
CA LEU A 200 -7.65 -1.40 1.14
C LEU A 200 -8.96 -1.46 1.95
N SER A 201 -9.97 -2.19 1.47
CA SER A 201 -11.33 -2.15 2.04
C SER A 201 -11.46 -2.78 3.43
N ARG A 202 -10.51 -3.63 3.83
CA ARG A 202 -10.51 -4.28 5.15
C ARG A 202 -10.03 -3.33 6.27
N PRO A 203 -8.78 -2.82 6.23
CA PRO A 203 -8.23 -2.02 7.31
C PRO A 203 -8.93 -0.66 7.49
N ILE A 204 -9.53 -0.09 6.43
CA ILE A 204 -10.27 1.18 6.55
C ILE A 204 -11.51 1.08 7.43
N GLN A 205 -12.04 -0.13 7.66
CA GLN A 205 -13.20 -0.34 8.52
C GLN A 205 -12.92 0.06 9.96
N ASP A 206 -11.69 -0.04 10.44
CA ASP A 206 -11.36 0.31 11.82
C ASP A 206 -10.77 1.72 11.96
N CYS A 207 -10.87 2.51 10.90
CA CYS A 207 -10.29 3.85 10.86
C CYS A 207 -11.35 4.93 11.11
N LEU A 208 -11.00 5.90 11.95
CA LEU A 208 -11.70 7.17 12.08
C LEU A 208 -10.87 8.27 11.45
N ILE A 209 -11.49 9.15 10.69
CA ILE A 209 -10.86 10.34 10.10
C ILE A 209 -11.60 11.59 10.55
N ASN A 210 -10.89 12.52 11.21
CA ASN A 210 -11.50 13.72 11.77
C ASN A 210 -12.76 13.43 12.63
N ARG A 211 -12.71 12.31 13.39
CA ARG A 211 -13.80 11.78 14.24
C ARG A 211 -15.02 11.19 13.49
N GLN A 212 -14.94 11.06 12.17
CA GLN A 212 -15.94 10.36 11.35
C GLN A 212 -15.44 8.97 10.96
N ASP A 213 -16.34 8.02 10.72
CA ASP A 213 -16.00 6.72 10.12
C ASP A 213 -15.34 6.93 8.74
N LEU A 214 -14.15 6.37 8.54
CA LEU A 214 -13.45 6.48 7.26
C LEU A 214 -14.25 5.86 6.12
N THR A 215 -15.03 4.80 6.36
CA THR A 215 -15.86 4.16 5.33
C THR A 215 -17.03 5.04 4.86
N GLU A 216 -17.46 6.00 5.69
CA GLU A 216 -18.46 6.98 5.30
C GLU A 216 -17.86 8.13 4.48
N ALA A 217 -16.63 8.53 4.85
CA ALA A 217 -15.92 9.67 4.28
C ALA A 217 -15.11 9.33 3.02
N LEU A 218 -14.65 8.09 2.86
CA LEU A 218 -13.80 7.63 1.76
C LEU A 218 -14.52 6.61 0.87
N HIS A 219 -14.61 6.92 -0.42
CA HIS A 219 -14.99 5.97 -1.45
C HIS A 219 -13.74 5.48 -2.19
N VAL A 220 -13.41 4.21 -2.04
CA VAL A 220 -12.40 3.53 -2.87
C VAL A 220 -13.11 2.98 -4.11
N VAL A 221 -12.67 3.36 -5.30
CA VAL A 221 -13.32 2.93 -6.54
C VAL A 221 -13.15 1.42 -6.73
N PRO A 222 -14.23 0.62 -6.74
CA PRO A 222 -14.12 -0.82 -6.92
C PRO A 222 -13.76 -1.19 -8.38
N PRO A 223 -13.18 -2.38 -8.62
CA PRO A 223 -13.00 -2.89 -9.97
C PRO A 223 -14.37 -3.07 -10.65
N TYR A 224 -14.47 -2.68 -11.92
CA TYR A 224 -15.71 -2.86 -12.69
C TYR A 224 -15.97 -4.34 -12.93
N GLN A 225 -17.15 -4.81 -12.52
CA GLN A 225 -17.68 -6.14 -12.80
C GLN A 225 -19.11 -6.00 -13.30
N PRO A 226 -19.46 -6.48 -14.51
CA PRO A 226 -20.81 -6.32 -15.06
C PRO A 226 -21.92 -6.84 -14.12
N GLN A 227 -21.66 -7.95 -13.42
CA GLN A 227 -22.61 -8.60 -12.52
C GLN A 227 -22.95 -7.77 -11.27
N THR A 228 -22.04 -6.93 -10.80
CA THR A 228 -22.21 -6.10 -9.59
C THR A 228 -22.22 -4.60 -9.88
N ALA A 229 -22.33 -4.22 -11.16
CA ALA A 229 -22.27 -2.82 -11.60
C ALA A 229 -23.34 -1.97 -10.90
N PHE A 230 -24.60 -2.43 -10.89
CA PHE A 230 -25.69 -1.73 -10.21
C PHE A 230 -25.44 -1.51 -8.72
N GLN A 231 -24.88 -2.50 -8.02
CA GLN A 231 -24.56 -2.39 -6.60
C GLN A 231 -23.41 -1.39 -6.37
N THR A 232 -22.38 -1.46 -7.21
CA THR A 232 -21.26 -0.51 -7.20
C THR A 232 -21.75 0.93 -7.42
N ASP A 233 -22.63 1.14 -8.39
CA ASP A 233 -23.23 2.44 -8.66
C ASP A 233 -24.05 2.94 -7.47
N ALA A 234 -24.88 2.08 -6.87
CA ALA A 234 -25.66 2.44 -5.69
C ALA A 234 -24.79 2.83 -4.49
N VAL A 235 -23.66 2.13 -4.27
CA VAL A 235 -22.68 2.49 -3.23
C VAL A 235 -22.04 3.85 -3.51
N PHE A 236 -21.71 4.13 -4.77
CA PHE A 236 -21.16 5.43 -5.17
C PHE A 236 -22.19 6.55 -5.04
N GLU A 237 -23.43 6.36 -5.48
CA GLU A 237 -24.51 7.34 -5.32
C GLU A 237 -24.83 7.60 -3.84
N ALA A 238 -24.81 6.56 -2.99
CA ALA A 238 -24.93 6.72 -1.55
C ALA A 238 -23.80 7.60 -0.99
N PHE A 239 -22.56 7.42 -1.46
CA PHE A 239 -21.45 8.30 -1.10
C PHE A 239 -21.67 9.74 -1.57
N VAL A 240 -22.04 9.96 -2.84
CA VAL A 240 -22.28 11.30 -3.40
C VAL A 240 -23.45 12.01 -2.72
N SER A 241 -24.49 11.28 -2.33
CA SER A 241 -25.65 11.83 -1.62
C SER A 241 -25.28 12.44 -0.26
N ARG A 242 -24.26 11.88 0.43
CA ARG A 242 -23.73 12.43 1.68
C ARG A 242 -22.98 13.74 1.51
N LEU A 243 -22.59 14.09 0.28
CA LEU A 243 -21.90 15.35 -0.04
C LEU A 243 -22.88 16.49 -0.33
N ILE A 244 -24.19 16.23 -0.33
CA ILE A 244 -25.20 17.26 -0.50
C ILE A 244 -25.07 18.28 0.63
N ARG A 245 -24.99 19.55 0.26
CA ARG A 245 -24.98 20.66 1.19
C ARG A 245 -26.29 20.70 1.98
N GLN A 246 -26.20 20.69 3.30
CA GLN A 246 -27.35 20.84 4.20
C GLN A 246 -27.32 22.24 4.82
N GLY A 247 -28.18 23.14 4.32
CA GLY A 247 -28.25 24.53 4.77
C GLY A 247 -26.93 25.30 4.62
N LYS A 248 -26.39 25.78 5.75
CA LYS A 248 -25.10 26.52 5.81
C LYS A 248 -23.87 25.61 5.91
N SER A 249 -24.04 24.29 5.94
CA SER A 249 -22.93 23.34 6.03
C SER A 249 -22.76 22.53 4.75
N GLY A 250 -21.55 22.58 4.18
CA GLY A 250 -21.12 21.74 3.07
C GLY A 250 -20.35 20.53 3.58
N ARG A 251 -20.52 19.37 2.93
CA ARG A 251 -19.74 18.15 3.21
C ARG A 251 -18.82 17.84 2.03
N ARG A 252 -17.61 17.43 2.34
CA ARG A 252 -16.62 16.94 1.38
C ARG A 252 -16.37 15.45 1.62
N GLY A 253 -16.03 14.75 0.56
CA GLY A 253 -15.70 13.33 0.59
C GLY A 253 -14.31 13.09 0.01
N LEU A 254 -13.76 11.93 0.32
CA LEU A 254 -12.52 11.43 -0.24
C LEU A 254 -12.83 10.39 -1.31
N LEU A 255 -12.21 10.52 -2.48
CA LEU A 255 -12.34 9.59 -3.58
C LEU A 255 -10.95 9.05 -3.93
N LEU A 256 -10.77 7.73 -3.81
CA LEU A 256 -9.51 7.04 -4.06
C LEU A 256 -9.64 6.12 -5.29
N GLY A 257 -8.77 6.32 -6.29
CA GLY A 257 -8.75 5.45 -7.46
C GLY A 257 -7.55 5.68 -8.38
N GLU A 258 -7.41 4.80 -9.38
CA GLU A 258 -6.40 4.95 -10.43
C GLU A 258 -6.85 6.00 -11.45
N LEU A 259 -6.00 6.97 -11.76
CA LEU A 259 -6.23 7.97 -12.79
C LEU A 259 -6.26 7.32 -14.18
N LYS A 260 -7.34 7.55 -14.94
CA LYS A 260 -7.52 7.07 -16.31
C LYS A 260 -7.13 8.13 -17.33
N SER A 261 -7.63 9.35 -17.17
CA SER A 261 -7.33 10.45 -18.08
C SER A 261 -7.68 11.80 -17.46
N ILE A 262 -7.02 12.84 -17.96
CA ILE A 262 -7.33 14.23 -17.70
C ILE A 262 -7.51 14.90 -19.06
N ALA A 263 -8.67 15.52 -19.29
CA ALA A 263 -8.99 16.20 -20.54
C ALA A 263 -9.45 17.64 -20.27
N PRO A 264 -9.00 18.64 -21.05
CA PRO A 264 -9.44 20.01 -20.87
C PRO A 264 -10.95 20.15 -21.13
N THR A 265 -11.56 21.14 -20.49
CA THR A 265 -12.96 21.53 -20.64
C THR A 265 -13.05 23.06 -20.65
N LYS A 266 -14.22 23.61 -20.96
CA LYS A 266 -14.44 25.07 -20.96
C LYS A 266 -14.11 25.76 -19.62
N TYR A 267 -14.25 25.06 -18.49
CA TYR A 267 -14.16 25.65 -17.15
C TYR A 267 -13.06 25.04 -16.26
N GLY A 268 -12.16 24.24 -16.84
CA GLY A 268 -11.26 23.39 -16.05
C GLY A 268 -10.79 22.18 -16.83
N ALA A 269 -10.57 21.08 -16.12
CA ALA A 269 -10.37 19.78 -16.71
C ALA A 269 -11.34 18.75 -16.14
N ARG A 270 -11.65 17.75 -16.96
CA ARG A 270 -12.38 16.53 -16.60
C ARG A 270 -11.36 15.45 -16.25
N VAL A 271 -11.45 14.94 -15.04
CA VAL A 271 -10.64 13.85 -14.51
C VAL A 271 -11.49 12.58 -14.51
N MET A 272 -10.96 11.52 -15.10
CA MET A 272 -11.57 10.19 -15.07
C MET A 272 -10.72 9.27 -14.20
N LEU A 273 -11.37 8.53 -13.30
CA LEU A 273 -10.76 7.39 -12.62
C LEU A 273 -11.12 6.09 -13.36
N ARG A 274 -10.24 5.09 -13.34
CA ARG A 274 -10.57 3.77 -13.88
C ARG A 274 -11.72 3.18 -13.10
N HIS A 275 -12.59 2.45 -13.80
CA HIS A 275 -13.78 1.79 -13.25
C HIS A 275 -14.88 2.72 -12.71
N LEU A 276 -14.65 4.04 -12.62
CA LEU A 276 -15.67 5.03 -12.30
C LEU A 276 -16.21 5.69 -13.58
N ARG A 277 -17.52 5.63 -13.79
CA ARG A 277 -18.19 6.27 -14.93
C ARG A 277 -18.37 7.77 -14.75
N THR A 278 -18.59 8.19 -13.51
CA THR A 278 -18.85 9.59 -13.16
C THR A 278 -17.56 10.40 -13.23
N PRO A 279 -17.48 11.45 -14.07
CA PRO A 279 -16.33 12.34 -14.11
C PRO A 279 -16.27 13.22 -12.85
N VAL A 280 -15.05 13.57 -12.46
CA VAL A 280 -14.81 14.65 -11.48
C VAL A 280 -14.13 15.82 -12.18
N PHE A 281 -14.47 17.04 -11.79
CA PHE A 281 -13.98 18.25 -12.44
C PHE A 281 -12.97 18.97 -11.56
N ILE A 282 -11.96 19.58 -12.18
CA ILE A 282 -10.90 20.29 -11.46
C ILE A 282 -10.60 21.62 -12.14
N ALA A 283 -10.40 22.67 -11.36
CA ALA A 283 -10.00 23.98 -11.88
C ALA A 283 -8.55 23.92 -12.41
N LEU A 284 -8.26 24.63 -13.51
CA LEU A 284 -6.91 24.63 -14.12
C LEU A 284 -5.80 25.04 -13.14
N PRO A 285 -5.93 26.12 -12.33
CA PRO A 285 -4.88 26.48 -11.38
C PRO A 285 -4.60 25.41 -10.34
N LEU A 286 -5.62 24.65 -9.92
CA LEU A 286 -5.43 23.53 -8.99
C LEU A 286 -4.73 22.36 -9.69
N LEU A 287 -5.12 22.04 -10.93
CA LEU A 287 -4.47 20.99 -11.72
C LEU A 287 -2.98 21.28 -11.92
N GLU A 288 -2.62 22.51 -12.30
CA GLU A 288 -1.22 22.92 -12.49
C GLU A 288 -0.41 22.78 -11.20
N ARG A 289 -0.97 23.22 -10.06
CA ARG A 289 -0.32 23.03 -8.73
C ARG A 289 -0.11 21.55 -8.41
N ILE A 290 -1.09 20.69 -8.68
CA ILE A 290 -0.98 19.24 -8.44
C ILE A 290 0.08 18.62 -9.35
N GLN A 291 0.09 18.97 -10.64
CA GLN A 291 1.08 18.48 -11.61
C GLN A 291 2.50 18.93 -11.23
N HIS A 292 2.64 20.16 -10.72
CA HIS A 292 3.89 20.69 -10.21
C HIS A 292 4.33 20.01 -8.91
N LYS A 293 3.40 19.76 -7.98
CA LYS A 293 3.70 19.14 -6.68
C LYS A 293 4.07 17.67 -6.82
N TYR A 294 3.37 16.92 -7.67
CA TYR A 294 3.57 15.48 -7.89
C TYR A 294 4.18 15.21 -9.26
N ARG A 295 5.21 16.00 -9.64
CA ARG A 295 5.92 15.89 -10.92
C ARG A 295 6.27 14.45 -11.33
N PRO A 296 6.81 13.59 -10.43
CA PRO A 296 7.12 12.20 -10.79
C PRO A 296 5.91 11.43 -11.33
N ALA A 297 4.73 11.63 -10.72
CA ALA A 297 3.49 11.00 -11.15
C ALA A 297 2.99 11.52 -12.51
N PHE A 298 3.32 12.75 -12.89
CA PHE A 298 2.85 13.38 -14.13
C PHE A 298 3.91 13.45 -15.25
N SER A 299 5.15 13.04 -15.00
CA SER A 299 6.25 13.04 -15.97
C SER A 299 5.83 12.44 -17.31
N LYS A 300 6.27 13.03 -18.44
CA LYS A 300 6.03 12.44 -19.77
C LYS A 300 6.93 11.23 -20.03
N VAL A 301 8.10 11.21 -19.39
CA VAL A 301 9.00 10.06 -19.36
C VAL A 301 8.54 9.18 -18.21
N ARG A 302 7.55 8.34 -18.51
CA ARG A 302 7.04 7.31 -17.61
C ARG A 302 7.47 5.99 -18.17
N ALA A 303 7.89 5.05 -17.32
CA ALA A 303 7.86 3.66 -17.72
C ALA A 303 6.44 3.37 -18.22
N ASP A 304 6.29 2.68 -19.36
CA ASP A 304 5.02 2.32 -20.03
C ASP A 304 3.99 1.63 -19.11
N HIS A 305 4.42 1.33 -17.89
CA HIS A 305 3.88 0.41 -16.92
C HIS A 305 3.53 1.14 -15.62
N SER A 306 3.94 2.40 -15.46
CA SER A 306 3.59 3.20 -14.29
C SER A 306 2.08 3.51 -14.21
N ARG A 307 1.61 3.68 -12.99
CA ARG A 307 0.22 3.96 -12.63
C ARG A 307 0.20 5.19 -11.73
N GLN A 308 -0.94 5.87 -11.71
CA GLN A 308 -1.14 7.08 -10.91
C GLN A 308 -2.34 6.84 -10.01
N ILE A 309 -2.10 6.81 -8.71
CA ILE A 309 -3.16 6.66 -7.71
C ILE A 309 -3.49 8.03 -7.16
N ALA A 310 -4.75 8.42 -7.31
CA ALA A 310 -5.24 9.72 -6.87
C ALA A 310 -6.13 9.56 -5.65
N LEU A 311 -5.85 10.35 -4.61
CA LEU A 311 -6.76 10.61 -3.51
C LEU A 311 -7.28 12.04 -3.66
N LEU A 312 -8.58 12.18 -3.90
CA LEU A 312 -9.23 13.45 -4.23
C LEU A 312 -10.17 13.87 -3.10
N VAL A 313 -10.07 15.11 -2.64
CA VAL A 313 -11.11 15.75 -1.83
C VAL A 313 -12.13 16.33 -2.80
N VAL A 314 -13.36 15.82 -2.74
CA VAL A 314 -14.45 16.19 -3.65
C VAL A 314 -15.62 16.82 -2.90
N GLU A 315 -16.28 17.77 -3.54
CA GLU A 315 -17.56 18.33 -3.11
C GLU A 315 -18.58 18.27 -4.25
N ARG A 316 -19.87 18.18 -3.90
CA ARG A 316 -20.95 18.21 -4.87
C ARG A 316 -21.34 19.65 -5.16
N THR A 317 -21.24 20.06 -6.42
CA THR A 317 -21.70 21.36 -6.90
C THR A 317 -23.23 21.45 -6.91
N ALA A 318 -23.78 22.67 -6.95
CA ALA A 318 -25.23 22.88 -7.06
C ALA A 318 -25.84 22.23 -8.33
N LYS A 319 -25.04 22.06 -9.39
CA LYS A 319 -25.43 21.39 -10.64
C LYS A 319 -25.32 19.86 -10.58
N GLY A 320 -24.97 19.30 -9.43
CA GLY A 320 -24.86 17.85 -9.21
C GLY A 320 -23.49 17.23 -9.57
N ASN A 321 -22.61 17.97 -10.26
CA ASN A 321 -21.26 17.51 -10.60
C ASN A 321 -20.36 17.44 -9.37
N LEU A 322 -19.36 16.56 -9.40
CA LEU A 322 -18.29 16.51 -8.39
C LEU A 322 -17.13 17.43 -8.79
N SER A 323 -16.73 18.32 -7.87
CA SER A 323 -15.59 19.22 -8.02
C SER A 323 -14.48 18.81 -7.07
N VAL A 324 -13.25 18.74 -7.58
CA VAL A 324 -12.03 18.50 -6.81
C VAL A 324 -11.59 19.80 -6.16
N VAL A 325 -11.39 19.76 -4.85
CA VAL A 325 -10.90 20.89 -4.05
C VAL A 325 -9.41 20.73 -3.74
N GLU A 326 -8.98 19.49 -3.52
CA GLU A 326 -7.59 19.15 -3.21
C GLU A 326 -7.31 17.72 -3.71
N ALA A 327 -6.05 17.44 -4.04
CA ALA A 327 -5.65 16.10 -4.46
C ALA A 327 -4.22 15.76 -4.03
N ALA A 328 -4.01 14.47 -3.77
CA ALA A 328 -2.71 13.85 -3.72
C ALA A 328 -2.61 12.78 -4.80
N VAL A 329 -1.45 12.69 -5.45
CA VAL A 329 -1.19 11.70 -6.49
C VAL A 329 0.11 10.98 -6.19
N MET A 330 0.02 9.66 -6.04
CA MET A 330 1.16 8.77 -5.82
C MET A 330 1.45 7.99 -7.10
N LEU A 331 2.73 7.96 -7.48
CA LEU A 331 3.24 7.15 -8.57
C LEU A 331 3.42 5.71 -8.07
N THR A 332 2.99 4.73 -8.88
CA THR A 332 3.26 3.32 -8.60
C THR A 332 3.67 2.59 -9.87
N ASN A 333 4.26 1.40 -9.73
CA ASN A 333 4.47 0.50 -10.87
C ASN A 333 3.18 -0.27 -11.25
N ARG A 334 3.27 -1.22 -12.21
CA ARG A 334 2.12 -2.07 -12.63
C ARG A 334 1.54 -2.89 -11.49
N ALA A 335 2.41 -3.30 -10.58
CA ALA A 335 2.05 -4.07 -9.41
C ALA A 335 1.57 -3.18 -8.25
N TYR A 336 1.32 -1.87 -8.44
CA TYR A 336 0.87 -0.95 -7.38
C TYR A 336 1.85 -0.77 -6.21
N VAL A 337 3.14 -1.07 -6.42
CA VAL A 337 4.23 -0.70 -5.50
C VAL A 337 4.53 0.80 -5.68
N PRO A 338 4.48 1.62 -4.61
CA PRO A 338 4.82 3.04 -4.69
C PRO A 338 6.26 3.30 -5.14
N GLY A 339 6.48 4.42 -5.82
CA GLY A 339 7.81 4.96 -6.08
C GLY A 339 7.78 6.48 -6.03
N ASP A 340 8.77 7.09 -5.36
CA ASP A 340 8.87 8.54 -5.25
C ASP A 340 9.48 9.16 -6.52
N SER A 341 10.13 8.33 -7.35
CA SER A 341 10.68 8.68 -8.66
C SER A 341 10.35 7.64 -9.73
N SER A 342 10.52 8.01 -11.01
CA SER A 342 10.43 7.07 -12.12
C SER A 342 11.51 5.98 -12.05
N TYR A 343 12.66 6.29 -11.45
CA TYR A 343 13.76 5.34 -11.27
C TYR A 343 13.44 4.31 -10.20
N GLU A 344 12.81 4.70 -9.09
CA GLU A 344 12.30 3.74 -8.11
C GLU A 344 11.25 2.80 -8.72
N VAL A 345 10.38 3.30 -9.61
CA VAL A 345 9.44 2.44 -10.33
C VAL A 345 10.17 1.40 -11.18
N LEU A 346 11.23 1.80 -11.89
CA LEU A 346 12.07 0.89 -12.67
C LEU A 346 12.78 -0.15 -11.78
N MET A 347 13.35 0.28 -10.65
CA MET A 347 13.96 -0.64 -9.69
C MET A 347 12.94 -1.61 -9.09
N ALA A 348 11.74 -1.14 -8.75
CA ALA A 348 10.65 -2.00 -8.27
C ALA A 348 10.27 -3.05 -9.31
N ASP A 349 10.13 -2.67 -10.57
CA ASP A 349 9.86 -3.62 -11.67
C ASP A 349 11.01 -4.63 -11.83
N HIS A 350 12.26 -4.19 -11.72
CA HIS A 350 13.45 -5.05 -11.77
C HIS A 350 13.53 -6.04 -10.60
N LEU A 351 13.23 -5.59 -9.37
CA LEU A 351 13.11 -6.44 -8.18
C LEU A 351 12.05 -7.53 -8.35
N ILE A 352 10.88 -7.16 -8.90
CA ILE A 352 9.78 -8.10 -9.18
C ILE A 352 10.19 -9.11 -10.25
N ALA A 353 10.77 -8.65 -11.36
CA ALA A 353 11.23 -9.49 -12.46
C ALA A 353 12.33 -10.47 -12.02
N SER A 354 13.18 -10.03 -11.09
CA SER A 354 14.24 -10.84 -10.46
C SER A 354 13.72 -11.79 -9.37
N GLY A 355 12.39 -11.84 -9.16
CA GLY A 355 11.76 -12.75 -8.21
C GLY A 355 12.07 -12.45 -6.75
N ARG A 356 12.42 -11.20 -6.41
CA ARG A 356 12.74 -10.79 -5.04
C ARG A 356 11.48 -10.55 -4.21
N SER A 357 11.58 -10.71 -2.89
CA SER A 357 10.58 -10.19 -1.93
C SER A 357 11.15 -8.98 -1.23
N PHE A 358 10.36 -7.93 -1.11
CA PHE A 358 10.84 -6.65 -0.60
C PHE A 358 9.72 -5.80 0.02
N LEU A 359 10.13 -4.80 0.80
CA LEU A 359 9.30 -3.75 1.36
C LEU A 359 9.79 -2.40 0.81
N LYS A 360 8.85 -1.52 0.43
CA LYS A 360 9.09 -0.11 0.11
C LYS A 360 8.74 0.73 1.36
N PRO A 361 9.73 1.30 2.05
CA PRO A 361 9.49 2.29 3.10
C PRO A 361 8.64 3.46 2.60
N MET A 362 7.68 3.89 3.41
CA MET A 362 6.88 5.08 3.11
C MET A 362 7.49 6.28 3.82
N HIS A 363 7.90 7.30 3.06
CA HIS A 363 8.59 8.47 3.60
C HIS A 363 7.67 9.41 4.44
N TYR A 364 6.34 9.33 4.24
CA TYR A 364 5.36 10.29 4.80
C TYR A 364 5.77 11.76 4.55
N ASP A 365 5.06 12.77 5.07
CA ASP A 365 5.41 14.17 4.79
C ASP A 365 6.66 14.68 5.57
N GLY A 366 7.56 13.77 5.97
CA GLY A 366 8.67 14.00 6.89
C GLY A 366 10.06 13.83 6.26
N GLY A 367 11.08 14.46 6.86
CA GLY A 367 12.46 14.48 6.36
C GLY A 367 13.35 13.31 6.79
N ALA A 368 12.76 12.22 7.31
CA ALA A 368 13.55 11.06 7.73
C ALA A 368 14.08 10.29 6.51
N VAL A 369 15.34 9.90 6.58
CA VAL A 369 16.03 9.20 5.50
C VAL A 369 15.81 7.70 5.65
N PHE A 370 15.08 7.10 4.71
CA PHE A 370 14.91 5.66 4.62
C PHE A 370 15.58 5.10 3.35
N PRO A 371 15.87 3.79 3.33
CA PRO A 371 16.19 3.09 2.09
C PRO A 371 15.02 3.14 1.12
N ASP A 372 15.30 3.08 -0.18
CA ASP A 372 14.23 3.02 -1.18
C ASP A 372 13.53 1.67 -1.16
N PHE A 373 14.28 0.57 -0.99
CA PHE A 373 13.68 -0.76 -0.76
C PHE A 373 14.47 -1.56 0.26
N ILE A 374 13.80 -2.54 0.87
CA ILE A 374 14.39 -3.49 1.82
C ILE A 374 14.07 -4.89 1.32
N LEU A 375 15.08 -5.67 0.97
CA LEU A 375 14.94 -7.07 0.59
C LEU A 375 14.63 -7.89 1.84
N THR A 376 13.48 -8.54 1.83
CA THR A 376 12.96 -9.34 2.94
C THR A 376 13.15 -10.84 2.73
N ASP A 377 13.74 -11.23 1.59
CA ASP A 377 14.08 -12.62 1.26
C ASP A 377 15.52 -13.02 1.57
N VAL A 378 16.26 -12.16 2.28
CA VAL A 378 17.63 -12.40 2.73
C VAL A 378 17.76 -11.97 4.21
N GLU A 379 18.57 -12.70 4.97
CA GLU A 379 18.87 -12.41 6.37
C GLU A 379 20.40 -12.35 6.56
N PRO A 380 20.97 -11.26 7.14
CA PRO A 380 20.29 -10.01 7.52
C PRO A 380 19.68 -9.28 6.30
N PHE A 381 18.76 -8.35 6.54
CA PHE A 381 18.14 -7.56 5.48
C PHE A 381 19.19 -6.90 4.58
N CYS A 382 18.88 -6.83 3.29
CA CYS A 382 19.67 -6.08 2.32
C CYS A 382 18.87 -4.87 1.85
N TYR A 383 19.46 -3.68 1.95
CA TYR A 383 18.86 -2.41 1.57
C TYR A 383 19.12 -2.11 0.10
N VAL A 384 18.26 -1.31 -0.53
CA VAL A 384 18.42 -0.88 -1.91
C VAL A 384 18.24 0.63 -1.97
N GLU A 385 19.17 1.30 -2.66
CA GLU A 385 19.19 2.75 -2.86
C GLU A 385 19.24 3.07 -4.37
N VAL A 386 18.42 4.02 -4.80
CA VAL A 386 18.31 4.47 -6.19
C VAL A 386 18.76 5.92 -6.30
N TYR A 387 19.91 6.14 -6.94
CA TYR A 387 20.49 7.46 -7.10
C TYR A 387 20.24 8.02 -8.51
N GLY A 388 19.31 8.98 -8.62
CA GLY A 388 18.85 9.53 -9.90
C GLY A 388 19.19 11.00 -10.19
N ILE A 389 19.73 11.76 -9.24
CA ILE A 389 20.12 13.16 -9.45
C ILE A 389 21.64 13.26 -9.44
N THR A 390 22.25 13.85 -10.46
CA THR A 390 23.69 14.12 -10.52
C THR A 390 23.93 15.64 -10.52
N GLY A 391 25.06 16.06 -9.93
CA GLY A 391 25.53 17.46 -10.04
C GLY A 391 24.88 18.47 -9.08
N ARG A 392 24.14 18.02 -8.06
CA ARG A 392 23.72 18.89 -6.94
C ARG A 392 24.51 18.54 -5.69
N GLU A 393 25.27 19.49 -5.17
CA GLU A 393 26.16 19.27 -4.01
C GLU A 393 25.41 18.71 -2.79
N SER A 394 24.26 19.30 -2.45
CA SER A 394 23.42 18.82 -1.34
C SER A 394 22.87 17.39 -1.54
N TYR A 395 22.74 16.94 -2.79
CA TYR A 395 22.33 15.57 -3.09
C TYR A 395 23.50 14.60 -2.92
N GLU A 396 24.69 14.96 -3.39
CA GLU A 396 25.92 14.17 -3.22
C GLU A 396 26.35 14.08 -1.75
N GLU A 397 26.14 15.13 -0.96
CA GLU A 397 26.28 15.09 0.51
C GLU A 397 25.36 14.07 1.16
N ARG A 398 24.06 14.10 0.80
CA ARG A 398 23.07 13.13 1.31
C ARG A 398 23.42 11.70 0.90
N LYS A 399 23.85 11.48 -0.34
CA LYS A 399 24.32 10.18 -0.84
C LYS A 399 25.51 9.67 -0.01
N ARG A 400 26.56 10.49 0.17
CA ARG A 400 27.73 10.15 0.99
C ARG A 400 27.37 9.85 2.44
N ALA A 401 26.46 10.64 3.03
CA ALA A 401 25.99 10.40 4.39
C ALA A 401 25.28 9.04 4.53
N LYS A 402 24.40 8.67 3.58
CA LYS A 402 23.75 7.35 3.58
C LYS A 402 24.76 6.21 3.42
N GLN A 403 25.71 6.35 2.49
CA GLN A 403 26.76 5.36 2.26
C GLN A 403 27.61 5.11 3.52
N ASN A 404 27.99 6.19 4.21
CA ASN A 404 28.73 6.10 5.47
C ASN A 404 27.90 5.44 6.57
N TYR A 405 26.60 5.75 6.66
CA TYR A 405 25.69 5.11 7.61
C TYR A 405 25.66 3.59 7.39
N TYR A 406 25.36 3.12 6.17
CA TYR A 406 25.32 1.69 5.88
C TYR A 406 26.65 0.99 6.17
N ARG A 407 27.77 1.61 5.77
CA ARG A 407 29.11 1.08 6.02
C ARG A 407 29.43 0.97 7.51
N SER A 408 29.16 2.04 8.27
CA SER A 408 29.42 2.07 9.72
C SER A 408 28.57 1.07 10.51
N ALA A 409 27.36 0.81 10.04
CA ALA A 409 26.43 -0.13 10.66
C ALA A 409 26.59 -1.59 10.15
N GLY A 410 27.52 -1.85 9.23
CA GLY A 410 27.73 -3.18 8.64
C GLY A 410 26.52 -3.70 7.85
N MET A 411 25.69 -2.81 7.31
CA MET A 411 24.46 -3.15 6.61
C MET A 411 24.74 -3.46 5.13
N SER A 412 24.17 -4.56 4.62
CA SER A 412 24.24 -4.90 3.19
C SER A 412 23.38 -3.94 2.37
N VAL A 413 23.96 -3.31 1.35
CA VAL A 413 23.24 -2.36 0.46
C VAL A 413 23.55 -2.65 -1.01
N ILE A 414 22.51 -2.59 -1.85
CA ILE A 414 22.60 -2.55 -3.31
C ILE A 414 22.34 -1.11 -3.75
N GLU A 415 23.32 -0.49 -4.38
CA GLU A 415 23.21 0.87 -4.88
C GLU A 415 23.07 0.85 -6.40
N TRP A 416 22.13 1.62 -6.93
CA TRP A 416 21.99 1.83 -8.36
C TRP A 416 22.10 3.30 -8.70
N GLU A 417 23.15 3.64 -9.45
CA GLU A 417 23.24 4.93 -10.12
C GLU A 417 22.51 4.83 -11.46
N VAL A 418 21.54 5.71 -11.68
CA VAL A 418 20.67 5.69 -12.86
C VAL A 418 21.43 5.82 -14.18
N ALA A 419 22.61 6.43 -14.18
CA ALA A 419 23.49 6.51 -15.36
C ALA A 419 24.14 5.16 -15.73
N ALA A 420 24.14 4.19 -14.81
CA ALA A 420 24.68 2.85 -15.00
C ALA A 420 23.58 1.83 -15.32
N SER A 421 24.01 0.66 -15.79
CA SER A 421 23.12 -0.48 -15.98
C SER A 421 22.50 -0.94 -14.65
N LEU A 422 21.27 -1.44 -14.69
CA LEU A 422 20.61 -2.01 -13.51
C LEU A 422 21.48 -3.10 -12.87
N PRO A 423 21.64 -3.10 -11.53
CA PRO A 423 22.50 -4.05 -10.86
C PRO A 423 21.93 -5.48 -10.97
N PRO A 424 22.78 -6.51 -10.96
CA PRO A 424 22.33 -7.89 -10.84
C PRO A 424 21.68 -8.10 -9.46
N LEU A 425 20.48 -8.67 -9.44
CA LEU A 425 19.69 -8.91 -8.22
C LEU A 425 19.61 -10.39 -7.85
N THR A 426 20.52 -11.22 -8.34
CA THR A 426 20.50 -12.68 -8.15
C THR A 426 20.42 -13.06 -6.68
N ARG A 427 19.57 -14.04 -6.38
CA ARG A 427 19.52 -14.68 -5.06
C ARG A 427 20.78 -15.52 -4.89
N THR A 428 21.74 -15.04 -4.10
CA THR A 428 22.78 -15.91 -3.56
C THR A 428 22.10 -16.91 -2.63
N ARG A 429 21.98 -18.18 -3.06
CA ARG A 429 21.57 -19.26 -2.14
C ARG A 429 22.57 -19.27 -0.99
N PRO A 430 22.15 -19.21 0.29
CA PRO A 430 23.07 -19.43 1.38
C PRO A 430 23.71 -20.81 1.17
N ALA A 431 25.03 -20.87 1.27
CA ALA A 431 25.76 -22.13 1.25
C ALA A 431 25.12 -23.03 2.31
N ALA A 432 24.72 -24.25 1.93
CA ALA A 432 24.19 -25.22 2.86
C ALA A 432 25.21 -25.36 4.00
N ARG A 433 24.84 -24.93 5.21
CA ARG A 433 25.61 -25.26 6.41
C ARG A 433 25.61 -26.79 6.48
N ARG A 434 26.78 -27.38 6.23
CA ARG A 434 27.01 -28.82 6.38
C ARG A 434 26.91 -29.22 7.83
#